data_AF-A0A536V4D0-F1
#
_entry.id   AF-A0A536V4D0-F1
#
_cell.length_a   1.000
_cell.length_b   1.000
_cell.length_c   1.000
_cell.angle_alpha   90.00
_cell.angle_beta   90.00
_cell.angle_gamma   90.00
#
_symmetry.space_group_name_H-M   'P 1'
#
loop_
_entity.id
_entity.type
_entity.pdbx_description
1 polymer ?
#
loop_
_entity_poly.entity_id
_entity_poly.type
_entity_poly.pdbx_seq_one_letter_code
_entity_poly.pdbx_strand_id
1 'polypeptide(L)'
;MAIELLSGRILAPNFGSSIYVWGGVITIFMLALSIGYLLGGRLSTRAPSLRKLAVMLGLAALATLPVAIAGDSALDRIFELVRDPRYGSLLSSTLLFFVPTVVSGMVSPYAVRLLVQETRLSGRNAGQLYFVSTFGSAAGTISTAFYLVLYLEINQIIWTLAVISAILAAIGIGWKPRSAF
;
A
#
# COMPACT_ATOMS: atom_id res chain seq x y z
N MET A 1 2.19 1.74 -4.38
CA MET A 1 2.77 1.76 -5.75
C MET A 1 3.50 0.47 -6.13
N ALA A 2 4.50 -0.03 -5.40
CA ALA A 2 5.19 -1.27 -5.82
C ALA A 2 4.23 -2.48 -5.98
N ILE A 3 3.33 -2.71 -5.02
CA ILE A 3 2.31 -3.77 -5.11
C ILE A 3 1.32 -3.53 -6.25
N GLU A 4 0.96 -2.26 -6.52
CA GLU A 4 0.09 -1.90 -7.65
C GLU A 4 0.72 -2.29 -8.98
N LEU A 5 2.01 -1.98 -9.16
CA LEU A 5 2.76 -2.39 -10.34
C LEU A 5 2.84 -3.93 -10.49
N LEU A 6 3.09 -4.63 -9.38
CA LEU A 6 3.15 -6.09 -9.36
C LEU A 6 1.79 -6.74 -9.63
N SER A 7 0.68 -6.10 -9.22
CA SER A 7 -0.66 -6.66 -9.41
C SER A 7 -0.97 -6.95 -10.88
N GLY A 8 -0.53 -6.11 -11.81
CA GLY A 8 -0.65 -6.37 -13.24
C GLY A 8 0.05 -7.66 -13.68
N ARG A 9 1.22 -7.96 -13.11
CA ARG A 9 1.95 -9.22 -13.35
C ARG A 9 1.30 -10.42 -12.65
N ILE A 10 0.77 -10.21 -11.44
CA ILE A 10 0.06 -11.23 -10.66
C ILE A 10 -1.22 -11.67 -11.38
N LEU A 11 -1.95 -10.74 -11.98
CA LEU A 11 -3.21 -11.00 -12.68
C LEU A 11 -3.02 -11.55 -14.10
N ALA A 12 -1.86 -11.31 -14.71
CA ALA A 12 -1.62 -11.62 -16.12
C ALA A 12 -1.77 -13.11 -16.50
N PRO A 13 -1.35 -14.10 -15.69
CA PRO A 13 -1.53 -15.51 -16.02
C PRO A 13 -3.00 -15.91 -16.23
N ASN A 14 -3.91 -15.37 -15.41
CA ASN A 14 -5.34 -15.71 -15.47
C ASN A 14 -6.12 -14.79 -16.41
N PHE A 15 -5.85 -13.48 -16.40
CA PHE A 15 -6.69 -12.48 -17.09
C PHE A 15 -5.97 -11.73 -18.23
N GLY A 16 -4.67 -11.97 -18.43
CA GLY A 16 -3.86 -11.26 -19.42
C GLY A 16 -3.54 -9.81 -19.05
N SER A 17 -3.01 -9.05 -20.01
CA SER A 17 -2.49 -7.68 -19.80
C SER A 17 -3.27 -6.62 -20.61
N SER A 18 -4.57 -6.82 -20.81
CA SER A 18 -5.39 -5.90 -21.61
C SER A 18 -5.61 -4.55 -20.91
N ILE A 19 -6.06 -3.54 -21.69
CA ILE A 19 -6.42 -2.22 -21.14
C ILE A 19 -7.50 -2.30 -20.06
N TYR A 20 -8.39 -3.30 -20.14
CA TYR A 20 -9.43 -3.51 -19.15
C TYR A 20 -8.87 -3.97 -17.80
N VAL A 21 -7.87 -4.86 -17.82
CA VAL A 21 -7.20 -5.36 -16.60
C VAL A 21 -6.46 -4.22 -15.92
N TRP A 22 -5.64 -3.48 -16.66
CA TRP A 22 -4.92 -2.32 -16.11
C TRP A 22 -5.87 -1.20 -15.64
N GLY A 23 -6.94 -0.93 -16.40
CA GLY A 23 -7.97 0.01 -16.00
C GLY A 23 -8.65 -0.38 -14.69
N GLY A 24 -8.95 -1.67 -14.51
CA GLY A 24 -9.50 -2.22 -13.27
C GLY A 24 -8.55 -2.08 -12.09
N VAL A 25 -7.28 -2.49 -12.25
CA VAL A 25 -6.24 -2.35 -11.24
C VAL A 25 -6.13 -0.89 -10.77
N ILE A 26 -5.90 0.04 -11.70
CA ILE A 26 -5.73 1.46 -11.38
C ILE A 26 -6.97 1.99 -10.64
N THR A 27 -8.17 1.66 -11.13
CA THR A 27 -9.43 2.10 -10.50
C THR A 27 -9.53 1.62 -9.06
N ILE A 28 -9.24 0.35 -8.78
CA ILE A 28 -9.31 -0.22 -7.44
C ILE A 28 -8.26 0.40 -6.52
N PHE A 29 -7.02 0.57 -6.99
CA PHE A 29 -5.97 1.19 -6.18
C PHE A 29 -6.28 2.66 -5.89
N MET A 30 -6.73 3.44 -6.87
CA MET A 30 -7.12 4.84 -6.64
C MET A 30 -8.31 4.96 -5.68
N LEU A 31 -9.32 4.10 -5.80
CA LEU A 31 -10.46 4.08 -4.90
C LEU A 31 -10.04 3.70 -3.47
N ALA A 32 -9.25 2.65 -3.32
CA ALA A 32 -8.72 2.19 -2.04
C ALA A 32 -7.85 3.28 -1.39
N LEU A 33 -6.97 3.93 -2.15
CA LEU A 33 -6.16 5.05 -1.67
C LEU A 33 -7.03 6.23 -1.24
N SER A 34 -8.03 6.61 -2.02
CA SER A 34 -8.97 7.69 -1.67
C SER A 34 -9.68 7.43 -0.34
N ILE A 35 -10.19 6.20 -0.15
CA ILE A 35 -10.81 5.77 1.11
C ILE A 35 -9.78 5.78 2.24
N GLY A 36 -8.58 5.24 2.00
CA GLY A 36 -7.46 5.28 2.93
C GLY A 36 -7.11 6.71 3.37
N TYR A 37 -7.07 7.65 2.42
CA TYR A 37 -6.78 9.06 2.71
C TYR A 37 -7.85 9.66 3.63
N LEU A 38 -9.12 9.42 3.34
CA LEU A 38 -10.24 9.88 4.16
C LEU A 38 -10.19 9.28 5.58
N LEU A 39 -9.99 7.97 5.68
CA LEU A 39 -9.94 7.27 6.97
C LEU A 39 -8.71 7.68 7.80
N GLY A 40 -7.55 7.78 7.17
CA GLY A 40 -6.31 8.23 7.81
C GLY A 40 -6.41 9.67 8.30
N GLY A 41 -6.98 10.56 7.47
CA GLY A 41 -7.25 11.94 7.84
C GLY A 41 -8.24 12.07 9.00
N ARG A 42 -9.32 11.28 9.01
CA ARG A 42 -10.26 11.25 10.16
C ARG A 42 -9.61 10.71 11.41
N LEU A 43 -8.87 9.61 11.33
CA LEU A 43 -8.23 8.97 12.49
C LEU A 43 -7.12 9.85 13.09
N SER A 44 -6.48 10.68 12.28
CA SER A 44 -5.42 11.59 12.74
C SER A 44 -5.93 12.73 13.63
N THR A 45 -7.24 13.03 13.60
CA THR A 45 -7.85 14.02 14.50
C THR A 45 -7.96 13.52 15.95
N ARG A 46 -7.95 12.21 16.19
CA ARG A 46 -8.19 11.59 17.50
C ARG A 46 -6.87 11.21 18.19
N ALA A 47 -6.24 12.20 18.83
CA ALA A 47 -4.97 12.05 19.57
C ALA A 47 -3.89 11.33 18.72
N PRO A 48 -3.34 12.01 17.70
CA PRO A 48 -2.37 11.41 16.80
C PRO A 48 -1.11 11.01 17.58
N SER A 49 -0.58 9.82 17.31
CA SER A 49 0.66 9.35 17.93
C SER A 49 1.49 8.53 16.96
N LEU A 50 2.80 8.55 17.15
CA LEU A 50 3.72 7.76 16.33
C LEU A 50 3.44 6.26 16.44
N ARG A 51 3.03 5.78 17.62
CA ARG A 51 2.65 4.39 17.85
C ARG A 51 1.47 3.97 16.96
N LYS A 52 0.45 4.82 16.79
CA LYS A 52 -0.70 4.55 15.90
C LYS A 52 -0.27 4.50 14.43
N LEU A 53 0.62 5.40 13.99
CA LEU A 53 1.20 5.35 12.64
C LEU A 53 1.96 4.04 12.41
N ALA A 54 2.77 3.63 13.40
CA ALA A 54 3.51 2.37 13.35
C ALA A 54 2.58 1.15 13.28
N VAL A 55 1.48 1.15 14.04
CA VAL A 55 0.44 0.12 13.94
C VAL A 55 -0.19 0.09 12.54
N MET A 56 -0.43 1.25 11.89
CA MET A 56 -0.94 1.26 10.51
C MET A 56 0.04 0.59 9.53
N LEU A 57 1.35 0.83 9.66
CA LEU A 57 2.37 0.15 8.84
C LEU A 57 2.37 -1.36 9.09
N GLY A 58 2.20 -1.78 10.34
CA GLY A 58 2.09 -3.20 10.70
C GLY A 58 0.82 -3.85 10.15
N LEU A 59 -0.32 -3.14 10.21
CA LEU A 59 -1.58 -3.61 9.64
C LEU A 59 -1.52 -3.66 8.11
N ALA A 60 -0.84 -2.72 7.44
CA ALA A 60 -0.62 -2.76 6.00
C ALA A 60 0.22 -3.99 5.60
N ALA A 61 1.28 -4.28 6.36
CA ALA A 61 2.09 -5.48 6.18
C ALA A 61 1.25 -6.76 6.34
N LEU A 62 0.49 -6.85 7.43
CA LEU A 62 -0.38 -7.99 7.73
C LEU A 62 -1.46 -8.18 6.65
N ALA A 63 -2.11 -7.10 6.23
CA ALA A 63 -3.13 -7.12 5.18
C ALA A 63 -2.58 -7.52 3.81
N THR A 64 -1.27 -7.43 3.61
CA THR A 64 -0.60 -7.84 2.37
C THR A 64 -0.27 -9.34 2.36
N LEU A 65 -0.14 -9.99 3.52
CA LEU A 65 0.23 -11.40 3.61
C LEU A 65 -0.72 -12.37 2.85
N PRO A 66 -2.05 -12.19 2.87
CA PRO A 66 -2.95 -13.06 2.12
C PRO A 66 -2.64 -13.08 0.62
N VAL A 67 -2.16 -11.96 0.06
CA VAL A 67 -1.75 -11.88 -1.35
C VAL A 67 -0.56 -12.79 -1.62
N ALA A 68 0.44 -12.80 -0.74
CA ALA A 68 1.66 -13.60 -0.92
C ALA A 68 1.45 -15.10 -0.65
N ILE A 69 0.51 -15.45 0.24
CA ILE A 69 0.30 -16.85 0.67
C ILE A 69 -0.77 -17.54 -0.17
N ALA A 70 -1.85 -16.82 -0.48
CA ALA A 70 -3.04 -17.39 -1.10
C ALA A 70 -3.43 -16.71 -2.42
N GLY A 71 -2.60 -15.80 -2.95
CA GLY A 71 -2.87 -15.06 -4.17
C GLY A 71 -3.16 -15.96 -5.36
N ASP A 72 -2.25 -16.88 -5.67
CA ASP A 72 -2.38 -17.79 -6.82
C ASP A 72 -3.65 -18.66 -6.72
N SER A 73 -3.85 -19.32 -5.57
CA SER A 73 -5.04 -20.15 -5.35
C SER A 73 -6.36 -19.36 -5.36
N ALA A 74 -6.34 -18.10 -4.89
CA ALA A 74 -7.51 -17.24 -4.96
C ALA A 74 -7.80 -16.82 -6.40
N LEU A 75 -6.78 -16.48 -7.18
CA LEU A 75 -6.91 -16.09 -8.58
C LEU A 75 -7.45 -17.22 -9.44
N ASP A 76 -6.95 -18.43 -9.26
CA ASP A 76 -7.44 -19.61 -9.99
C ASP A 76 -8.93 -19.84 -9.74
N ARG A 77 -9.36 -19.79 -8.47
CA ARG A 77 -10.78 -19.91 -8.10
C ARG A 77 -11.63 -18.78 -8.67
N ILE A 78 -11.15 -17.54 -8.64
CA ILE A 78 -11.87 -16.40 -9.20
C ILE A 78 -11.98 -16.54 -10.72
N PHE A 79 -10.93 -17.01 -11.39
CA PHE A 79 -10.92 -17.24 -12.83
C PHE A 79 -11.92 -18.32 -13.25
N GLU A 80 -12.05 -19.40 -12.47
CA GLU A 80 -13.06 -20.43 -12.69
C GLU A 80 -14.50 -19.88 -12.60
N LEU A 81 -14.75 -18.95 -11.67
CA LEU A 81 -16.04 -18.31 -11.47
C LEU A 81 -16.34 -17.21 -12.49
N VAL A 82 -15.35 -16.39 -12.83
CA VAL A 82 -15.48 -15.21 -13.69
C VAL A 82 -14.33 -15.17 -14.69
N ARG A 83 -14.55 -15.81 -15.85
CA ARG A 83 -13.56 -15.92 -16.92
C ARG A 83 -13.36 -14.63 -17.72
N ASP A 84 -14.34 -13.73 -17.71
CA ASP A 84 -14.23 -12.45 -18.43
C ASP A 84 -13.12 -11.60 -17.77
N PRO A 85 -12.04 -11.24 -18.51
CA PRO A 85 -10.92 -10.48 -17.95
C PRO A 85 -11.31 -9.14 -17.33
N ARG A 86 -12.38 -8.50 -17.81
CA ARG A 86 -12.83 -7.19 -17.31
C ARG A 86 -13.33 -7.30 -15.88
N TYR A 87 -14.24 -8.25 -15.64
CA TYR A 87 -14.87 -8.44 -14.34
C TYR A 87 -14.03 -9.30 -13.40
N GLY A 88 -13.35 -10.32 -13.92
CA GLY A 88 -12.48 -11.21 -13.15
C GLY A 88 -11.28 -10.48 -12.55
N SER A 89 -10.61 -9.62 -13.34
CA SER A 89 -9.50 -8.81 -12.83
C SER A 89 -9.95 -7.71 -11.85
N LEU A 90 -11.13 -7.12 -12.05
CA LEU A 90 -11.70 -6.12 -11.13
C LEU A 90 -12.04 -6.76 -9.78
N LEU A 91 -12.70 -7.93 -9.80
CA LEU A 91 -13.03 -8.70 -8.61
C LEU A 91 -11.76 -9.16 -7.89
N SER A 92 -10.80 -9.72 -8.62
CA SER A 92 -9.51 -10.14 -8.06
C SER A 92 -8.75 -8.98 -7.42
N SER A 93 -8.69 -7.84 -8.12
CA SER A 93 -8.01 -6.66 -7.59
C SER A 93 -8.68 -6.14 -6.32
N THR A 94 -10.01 -6.17 -6.28
CA THR A 94 -10.79 -5.78 -5.11
C THR A 94 -10.51 -6.71 -3.92
N LEU A 95 -10.60 -8.02 -4.12
CA LEU A 95 -10.45 -8.98 -3.03
C LEU A 95 -9.02 -9.05 -2.48
N LEU A 96 -8.01 -8.94 -3.37
CA LEU A 96 -6.61 -9.10 -2.98
C LEU A 96 -5.97 -7.79 -2.53
N PHE A 97 -6.23 -6.68 -3.22
CA PHE A 97 -5.43 -5.46 -3.03
C PHE A 97 -6.19 -4.32 -2.34
N PHE A 98 -7.52 -4.36 -2.24
CA PHE A 98 -8.28 -3.24 -1.70
C PHE A 98 -7.93 -2.95 -0.23
N VAL A 99 -8.02 -3.95 0.65
CA VAL A 99 -7.73 -3.80 2.08
C VAL A 99 -6.29 -3.33 2.34
N PRO A 100 -5.23 -3.99 1.83
CA PRO A 100 -3.86 -3.54 2.07
C PRO A 100 -3.61 -2.13 1.52
N THR A 101 -4.24 -1.77 0.40
CA THR A 101 -4.10 -0.44 -0.19
C THR A 101 -4.83 0.63 0.61
N VAL A 102 -6.03 0.36 1.13
CA VAL A 102 -6.74 1.28 2.05
C VAL A 102 -5.87 1.57 3.27
N VAL A 103 -5.36 0.52 3.93
CA VAL A 103 -4.55 0.68 5.15
C VAL A 103 -3.24 1.43 4.85
N SER A 104 -2.59 1.12 3.73
CA SER A 104 -1.39 1.85 3.28
C SER A 104 -1.70 3.32 2.97
N GLY A 105 -2.84 3.61 2.35
CA GLY A 105 -3.28 4.97 2.04
C GLY A 105 -3.50 5.83 3.28
N MET A 106 -3.85 5.24 4.43
CA MET A 106 -4.03 5.98 5.68
C MET A 106 -2.75 6.65 6.20
N VAL A 107 -1.57 6.14 5.83
CA VAL A 107 -0.27 6.54 6.38
C VAL A 107 0.04 8.01 6.09
N SER A 108 -0.10 8.46 4.85
CA SER A 108 0.30 9.81 4.43
C SER A 108 -0.45 10.94 5.16
N PRO A 109 -1.79 11.02 5.15
CA PRO A 109 -2.50 12.09 5.87
C PRO A 109 -2.33 11.98 7.39
N TYR A 110 -2.11 10.78 7.93
CA TYR A 110 -1.82 10.60 9.34
C TYR A 110 -0.45 11.17 9.71
N ALA A 111 0.58 10.90 8.89
CA ALA A 111 1.91 11.45 9.05
C ALA A 111 1.94 12.97 8.89
N VAL A 112 1.17 13.55 7.94
CA VAL A 112 1.02 15.02 7.84
C VAL A 112 0.56 15.59 9.17
N ARG A 113 -0.47 15.00 9.79
CA ARG A 113 -1.02 15.50 11.05
C ARG A 113 -0.04 15.40 12.22
N LEU A 114 0.83 14.39 12.24
CA LEU A 114 1.89 14.26 13.25
C LEU A 114 2.96 15.35 13.10
N LEU A 115 3.28 15.73 11.87
CA LEU A 115 4.31 16.73 11.57
C LEU A 115 3.80 18.17 11.66
N VAL A 116 2.49 18.38 11.55
CA VAL A 116 1.87 19.70 11.59
C VAL A 116 1.25 19.94 12.98
N GLN A 117 2.09 20.45 13.89
CA GLN A 117 1.64 20.90 15.23
C GLN A 117 1.24 22.38 15.24
N GLU A 118 1.87 23.21 14.40
CA GLU A 118 1.56 24.64 14.25
C GLU A 118 1.09 24.99 12.83
N THR A 119 0.05 25.82 12.74
CA THR A 119 -0.58 26.23 11.48
C THR A 119 0.38 26.97 10.54
N ARG A 120 1.36 27.71 11.07
CA ARG A 120 2.32 28.52 10.29
C ARG A 120 3.29 27.69 9.46
N LEU A 121 3.62 26.47 9.88
CA LEU A 121 4.53 25.56 9.16
C LEU A 121 3.80 24.41 8.45
N SER A 122 2.46 24.43 8.47
CA SER A 122 1.61 23.37 7.94
C SER A 122 1.89 23.04 6.47
N GLY A 123 1.96 24.06 5.61
CA GLY A 123 2.22 23.90 4.17
C GLY A 123 3.61 23.33 3.87
N ARG A 124 4.64 23.79 4.59
CA ARG A 124 6.04 23.34 4.38
C ARG A 124 6.21 21.88 4.79
N ASN A 125 5.73 21.49 5.96
CA ASN A 125 5.87 20.12 6.47
C ASN A 125 5.03 19.14 5.63
N ALA A 126 3.83 19.54 5.21
CA ALA A 126 3.03 18.75 4.29
C ALA A 126 3.73 18.59 2.92
N GLY A 127 4.27 19.68 2.36
CA GLY A 127 5.00 19.64 1.08
C GLY A 127 6.23 18.72 1.13
N GLN A 128 7.02 18.79 2.20
CA GLN A 128 8.17 17.89 2.41
C GLN A 128 7.74 16.42 2.50
N LEU A 129 6.66 16.13 3.22
CA LEU A 129 6.15 14.76 3.32
C LEU A 129 5.66 14.26 1.95
N TYR A 130 4.93 15.07 1.20
CA TYR A 130 4.48 14.70 -0.15
C TYR A 130 5.67 14.49 -1.10
N PHE A 131 6.71 15.31 -1.01
CA PHE A 131 7.96 15.10 -1.76
C PHE A 131 8.58 13.74 -1.45
N VAL A 132 8.84 13.44 -0.17
CA VAL A 132 9.46 12.16 0.25
C VAL A 132 8.57 10.98 -0.15
N SER A 133 7.26 11.08 0.05
CA SER A 133 6.29 10.03 -0.32
C SER A 133 6.26 9.76 -1.83
N THR A 134 6.23 10.82 -2.63
CA THR A 134 6.13 10.72 -4.10
C THR A 134 7.44 10.24 -4.70
N PHE A 135 8.56 10.83 -4.27
CA PHE A 135 9.89 10.43 -4.70
C PHE A 135 10.19 8.97 -4.31
N GLY A 136 9.90 8.59 -3.05
CA GLY A 136 10.03 7.21 -2.59
C GLY A 136 9.14 6.23 -3.36
N SER A 137 7.91 6.65 -3.70
CA SER A 137 7.02 5.84 -4.54
C SER A 137 7.55 5.67 -5.97
N ALA A 138 8.08 6.73 -6.58
CA ALA A 138 8.69 6.66 -7.90
C ALA A 138 9.93 5.77 -7.90
N ALA A 139 10.84 5.98 -6.94
CA ALA A 139 12.04 5.17 -6.75
C ALA A 139 11.67 3.69 -6.53
N GLY A 140 10.77 3.40 -5.60
CA GLY A 140 10.31 2.04 -5.33
C GLY A 140 9.64 1.38 -6.54
N THR A 141 8.88 2.14 -7.34
CA THR A 141 8.24 1.62 -8.56
C THR A 141 9.28 1.27 -9.62
N ILE A 142 10.25 2.16 -9.89
CA ILE A 142 11.35 1.88 -10.83
C ILE A 142 12.19 0.72 -10.33
N SER A 143 12.60 0.72 -9.06
CA SER A 143 13.35 -0.39 -8.46
C SER A 143 12.60 -1.71 -8.62
N THR A 144 11.28 -1.71 -8.41
CA THR A 144 10.46 -2.91 -8.57
C THR A 144 10.39 -3.37 -10.04
N ALA A 145 10.02 -2.48 -10.97
CA ALA A 145 9.85 -2.84 -12.37
C ALA A 145 11.14 -3.24 -13.09
N PHE A 146 12.25 -2.58 -12.77
CA PHE A 146 13.50 -2.69 -13.53
C PHE A 146 14.52 -3.61 -12.88
N TYR A 147 14.49 -3.78 -11.55
CA TYR A 147 15.55 -4.52 -10.85
C TYR A 147 14.98 -5.67 -10.02
N LEU A 148 14.04 -5.42 -9.10
CA LEU A 148 13.58 -6.47 -8.19
C LEU A 148 12.94 -7.64 -8.94
N VAL A 149 12.15 -7.37 -9.97
CA VAL A 149 11.52 -8.42 -10.81
C VAL A 149 12.54 -9.21 -11.64
N LEU A 150 13.77 -8.71 -11.83
CA LEU A 150 14.84 -9.46 -12.53
C LEU A 150 15.53 -10.47 -11.61
N TYR A 151 15.64 -10.16 -10.31
CA TYR A 151 16.40 -10.96 -9.36
C TYR A 151 15.54 -11.79 -8.41
N LEU A 152 14.28 -11.39 -8.21
CA LEU A 152 13.38 -11.97 -7.22
C LEU A 152 12.06 -12.38 -7.86
N GLU A 153 11.49 -13.46 -7.34
CA GLU A 153 10.12 -13.85 -7.67
C GLU A 153 9.11 -12.84 -7.08
N ILE A 154 7.93 -12.74 -7.70
CA ILE A 154 6.89 -11.80 -7.27
C ILE A 154 6.56 -11.97 -5.78
N ASN A 155 6.39 -13.22 -5.33
CA ASN A 155 6.11 -13.52 -3.93
C ASN A 155 7.24 -13.07 -3.00
N GLN A 156 8.51 -13.24 -3.40
CA GLN A 156 9.66 -12.76 -2.62
C GLN A 156 9.68 -11.24 -2.50
N ILE A 157 9.29 -10.51 -3.54
CA ILE A 157 9.18 -9.04 -3.50
C ILE A 157 8.08 -8.62 -2.53
N ILE A 158 6.89 -9.25 -2.61
CA ILE A 158 5.78 -8.94 -1.70
C ILE A 158 6.19 -9.20 -0.24
N TRP A 159 6.81 -10.35 0.05
CA TRP A 159 7.33 -10.67 1.38
C TRP A 159 8.36 -9.64 1.86
N THR A 160 9.28 -9.24 0.98
CA THR A 160 10.31 -8.23 1.31
C THR A 160 9.66 -6.90 1.69
N LEU A 161 8.69 -6.42 0.91
CA LEU A 161 7.97 -5.18 1.19
C LEU A 161 7.18 -5.28 2.51
N ALA A 162 6.52 -6.41 2.75
CA ALA A 162 5.78 -6.65 4.00
C ALA A 162 6.72 -6.67 5.22
N VAL A 163 7.88 -7.34 5.12
CA VAL A 163 8.90 -7.38 6.17
C VAL A 163 9.47 -6.00 6.46
N ILE A 164 9.81 -5.21 5.42
CA ILE A 164 10.28 -3.83 5.60
C ILE A 164 9.23 -3.02 6.36
N SER A 165 7.96 -3.09 5.96
CA SER A 165 6.87 -2.38 6.64
C SER A 165 6.69 -2.85 8.09
N ALA A 166 6.80 -4.15 8.35
CA ALA A 166 6.71 -4.73 9.69
C ALA A 166 7.89 -4.31 10.60
N ILE A 167 9.11 -4.24 10.06
CA ILE A 167 10.29 -3.74 10.79
C ILE A 167 10.09 -2.27 11.15
N LEU A 168 9.64 -1.44 10.21
CA LEU A 168 9.33 -0.02 10.48
C LEU A 168 8.25 0.13 11.55
N ALA A 169 7.23 -0.73 11.51
CA ALA A 169 6.20 -0.78 12.54
C ALA A 169 6.79 -1.15 13.92
N ALA A 170 7.64 -2.17 14.00
CA ALA A 170 8.28 -2.58 15.25
C ALA A 170 9.16 -1.46 15.83
N ILE A 171 9.97 -0.81 14.99
CA ILE A 171 10.79 0.35 15.39
C ILE A 171 9.91 1.48 15.91
N GLY A 172 8.84 1.84 15.19
CA GLY A 172 7.93 2.92 15.58
C GLY A 172 7.14 2.65 16.86
N ILE A 173 6.83 1.37 17.16
CA ILE A 173 6.20 0.96 18.42
C ILE A 173 7.19 1.04 19.59
N GLY A 174 8.44 0.59 19.36
CA GLY A 174 9.50 0.62 20.37
C GLY A 174 10.06 2.01 20.66
N TRP A 175 9.79 2.99 19.79
CA TRP A 175 10.27 4.35 19.95
C TRP A 175 9.53 5.06 21.10
N LYS A 176 10.18 5.12 22.27
CA LYS A 176 9.77 6.03 23.35
C LYS A 176 10.20 7.45 22.96
N PRO A 177 9.28 8.42 22.85
CA PRO A 177 9.69 9.81 22.66
C PRO A 177 10.56 10.20 23.85
N ARG A 178 11.79 10.65 23.59
CA ARG A 178 12.60 11.30 24.63
C ARG A 178 11.78 12.50 25.10
N SER A 179 11.33 12.47 26.35
CA SER A 179 10.79 13.63 27.03
C SER A 179 11.86 14.72 26.96
N ALA A 180 11.68 15.69 26.07
CA ALA A 180 12.33 16.97 26.22
C ALA A 180 11.72 17.59 27.48
N PHE A 181 12.50 17.54 28.56
CA PHE A 181 12.36 18.47 29.69
C PHE A 181 12.69 19.88 29.20
#